data_AF-A0A2E9NIJ4-F1
#
_entry.id   AF-A0A2E9NIJ4-F1
#
_cell.length_a   1.000
_cell.length_b   1.000
_cell.length_c   1.000
_cell.angle_alpha   90.00
_cell.angle_beta   90.00
_cell.angle_gamma   90.00
#
_symmetry.space_group_name_H-M   'P 1'
#
loop_
_entity.id
_entity.type
_entity.pdbx_description
1 polymer ?
#
loop_
_entity_poly.entity_id
_entity_poly.type
_entity_poly.pdbx_seq_one_letter_code
_entity_poly.pdbx_strand_id
1 'polypeptide(L)' 'MSGINLGRVVVGGLVAGLVMNIGEYILNEQLLVADLTAALEARNLPAVGGGAIGVFVTMTFAFGILLVWL' A
#
# COMPACT_ATOMS: atom_id res chain seq x y z
N MET A 1 0.71 -12.17 -29.23
CA MET A 1 1.05 -11.28 -28.10
C MET A 1 1.67 -10.02 -28.70
N SER A 2 0.83 -9.07 -29.12
CA SER A 2 1.32 -7.73 -29.49
C SER A 2 2.05 -7.17 -28.25
N GLY A 3 3.26 -6.62 -28.43
CA GLY A 3 4.16 -6.30 -27.32
C GLY A 3 3.47 -5.48 -26.23
N ILE A 4 3.64 -5.90 -24.97
CA ILE A 4 3.20 -5.13 -23.80
C ILE A 4 3.79 -3.73 -23.88
N ASN A 5 2.94 -2.71 -23.67
CA ASN A 5 3.41 -1.34 -23.53
C ASN A 5 3.85 -1.11 -22.08
N LEU A 6 5.14 -1.34 -21.82
CA LEU A 6 5.78 -1.14 -20.51
C LEU A 6 5.49 0.26 -19.92
N GLY A 7 5.50 1.30 -20.76
CA GLY A 7 5.20 2.67 -20.30
C GLY A 7 3.78 2.81 -19.76
N ARG A 8 2.79 2.22 -20.44
CA ARG A 8 1.39 2.21 -19.97
C ARG A 8 1.21 1.37 -18.72
N VAL A 9 1.91 0.26 -18.58
CA VAL A 9 1.84 -0.57 -17.37
C VAL A 9 2.42 0.17 -16.17
N VAL A 10 3.56 0.83 -16.32
CA VAL A 10 4.15 1.62 -15.24
C VAL A 10 3.24 2.78 -14.85
N VAL A 11 2.78 3.59 -15.82
CA VAL A 11 1.92 4.75 -15.52
C VAL A 11 0.58 4.32 -14.94
N GLY A 12 -0.09 3.36 -15.55
CA GLY A 12 -1.36 2.82 -15.03
C GLY A 12 -1.18 2.18 -13.65
N GLY A 13 -0.07 1.47 -13.46
CA GLY A 13 0.28 0.85 -12.20
C GLY A 13 0.54 1.84 -11.06
N LEU A 14 1.20 2.96 -11.36
CA LEU A 14 1.38 4.05 -10.39
C LEU A 14 0.05 4.70 -10.02
N VAL A 15 -0.86 4.89 -10.99
CA VAL A 15 -2.21 5.41 -10.69
C VAL A 15 -3.00 4.42 -9.82
N ALA A 16 -2.97 3.13 -10.14
CA ALA A 16 -3.60 2.09 -9.32
C ALA A 16 -3.00 2.05 -7.91
N GLY A 17 -1.66 2.09 -7.81
CA GLY A 17 -0.93 2.14 -6.55
C GLY A 17 -1.27 3.37 -5.71
N LEU A 18 -1.51 4.52 -6.33
CA LEU A 18 -1.92 5.74 -5.63
C LEU A 18 -3.32 5.57 -5.02
N VAL A 19 -4.28 5.07 -5.80
CA VAL A 19 -5.64 4.80 -5.31
C VAL A 19 -5.62 3.81 -4.14
N MET A 20 -4.83 2.75 -4.23
CA MET A 20 -4.68 1.79 -3.14
C MET A 20 -4.04 2.40 -1.89
N ASN A 21 -3.01 3.24 -2.04
CA ASN A 21 -2.39 3.93 -0.90
C ASN A 21 -3.38 4.85 -0.17
N ILE A 22 -4.26 5.53 -0.90
CA ILE A 22 -5.34 6.33 -0.29
C ILE A 22 -6.31 5.42 0.49
N GLY A 23 -6.66 4.27 -0.08
CA GLY A 23 -7.45 3.25 0.62
C GLY A 23 -6.79 2.76 1.89
N GLU A 24 -5.49 2.42 1.84
CA GLU A 24 -4.70 1.99 2.99
C GLU A 24 -4.63 3.07 4.08
N TYR A 25 -4.50 4.34 3.70
CA TYR A 25 -4.53 5.45 4.66
C TYR A 25 -5.87 5.52 5.39
N ILE A 26 -6.98 5.49 4.65
CA ILE A 26 -8.33 5.51 5.26
C ILE A 26 -8.52 4.29 6.16
N LEU A 27 -8.14 3.10 5.67
CA LEU A 27 -8.32 1.86 6.40
C LEU A 27 -7.48 1.82 7.68
N ASN A 28 -6.18 2.08 7.60
CA ASN A 28 -5.27 1.88 8.72
C ASN A 28 -5.23 3.06 9.70
N GLU A 29 -5.34 4.30 9.22
CA GLU A 29 -5.26 5.48 10.10
C GLU A 29 -6.62 5.96 10.60
N GLN A 30 -7.71 5.75 9.85
CA GLN A 30 -9.04 6.25 10.26
C GLN A 30 -9.96 5.15 10.78
N LEU A 31 -9.95 3.95 10.18
CA LEU A 31 -10.90 2.90 10.53
C LEU A 31 -10.33 1.89 11.54
N LEU A 32 -9.10 1.41 11.32
CA LEU A 32 -8.50 0.32 12.09
C LEU A 32 -7.45 0.78 13.10
N VAL A 33 -7.24 2.08 13.26
CA VAL A 33 -6.19 2.61 14.15
C VAL A 33 -6.34 2.11 15.58
N ALA A 34 -7.58 2.01 16.09
CA ALA A 34 -7.86 1.53 17.44
C ALA A 34 -7.54 0.03 17.58
N ASP A 35 -7.98 -0.79 16.63
CA ASP A 35 -7.75 -2.23 16.62
C ASP A 35 -6.26 -2.56 16.46
N LEU A 36 -5.56 -1.83 15.59
CA LEU A 36 -4.13 -1.98 15.37
C LEU A 36 -3.33 -1.58 16.63
N THR A 37 -3.72 -0.49 17.28
CA THR A 37 -3.07 -0.04 18.53
C THR A 37 -3.26 -1.07 19.64
N ALA A 38 -4.49 -1.55 19.86
CA ALA A 38 -4.77 -2.61 20.83
C ALA A 38 -4.00 -3.90 20.53
N ALA A 39 -3.88 -4.27 19.25
CA ALA A 39 -3.13 -5.45 18.82
C ALA A 39 -1.61 -5.33 19.07
N LEU A 40 -1.04 -4.13 18.94
CA LEU A 40 0.37 -3.84 19.23
C LEU A 40 0.63 -3.83 20.74
N GLU A 41 -0.23 -3.16 21.50
CA GLU A 41 -0.16 -3.11 22.97
C GLU A 41 -0.25 -4.51 23.59
N ALA A 42 -1.19 -5.34 23.14
CA ALA A 42 -1.34 -6.72 23.60
C ALA A 42 -0.08 -7.58 23.37
N ARG A 43 0.80 -7.16 22.46
CA ARG A 43 2.06 -7.84 22.11
C ARG A 43 3.29 -7.10 22.65
N ASN A 44 3.11 -6.03 23.43
CA ASN A 44 4.20 -5.14 23.88
C ASN A 44 5.06 -4.62 22.71
N LEU A 45 4.43 -4.35 21.57
CA LEU A 45 5.09 -3.80 20.39
C LEU A 45 4.90 -2.28 20.32
N PRO A 46 5.89 -1.53 19.80
CA PRO A 46 5.75 -0.10 19.59
C PRO A 46 4.73 0.19 18.48
N ALA A 47 4.23 1.43 18.46
CA ALA A 47 3.44 1.95 17.35
C ALA A 47 4.19 1.78 16.01
N VAL A 48 3.43 1.58 14.93
CA VAL A 48 4.01 1.50 13.58
C VAL A 48 4.73 2.80 13.26
N GLY A 49 6.05 2.72 13.10
CA GLY A 49 6.88 3.88 12.79
C GLY A 49 6.80 4.28 11.32
N GLY A 50 7.14 5.54 11.02
CA GLY A 50 7.13 6.08 9.65
C GLY A 50 7.98 5.30 8.63
N GLY A 51 9.04 4.62 9.09
CA GLY A 51 9.84 3.74 8.23
C GLY A 51 9.06 2.53 7.70
N ALA A 52 8.25 1.89 8.55
CA ALA A 52 7.39 0.77 8.13
C ALA A 52 6.29 1.25 7.19
N ILE A 53 5.69 2.42 7.47
CA ILE A 53 4.72 3.07 6.58
C ILE A 53 5.32 3.29 5.19
N GLY A 54 6.55 3.81 5.10
CA GLY A 54 7.25 3.98 3.82
C GLY A 54 7.44 2.69 3.03
N VAL A 55 7.71 1.57 3.72
CA VAL A 55 7.79 0.24 3.09
C VAL A 55 6.43 -0.19 2.56
N PHE A 56 5.35 -0.06 3.35
CA PHE A 56 4.00 -0.41 2.91
C PHE A 56 3.54 0.42 1.72
N VAL A 57 3.82 1.71 1.71
CA VAL A 57 3.51 2.60 0.58
C VAL A 57 4.22 2.13 -0.69
N THR A 58 5.51 1.84 -0.58
CA THR A 58 6.34 1.37 -1.71
C THR A 58 5.86 0.03 -2.24
N MET A 59 5.56 -0.92 -1.35
CA MET A 59 5.00 -2.22 -1.73
C MET A 59 3.63 -2.07 -2.41
N THR A 60 2.78 -1.16 -1.94
CA THR A 60 1.46 -0.91 -2.52
C THR A 60 1.57 -0.38 -3.95
N PHE A 61 2.55 0.49 -4.23
CA PHE A 61 2.85 0.88 -5.62
C PHE A 61 3.36 -0.28 -6.48
N ALA A 62 4.23 -1.13 -5.94
CA ALA A 62 4.69 -2.33 -6.65
C ALA A 62 3.50 -3.26 -6.98
N PHE A 63 2.57 -3.45 -6.05
CA PHE A 63 1.34 -4.19 -6.31
C PHE A 63 0.46 -3.51 -7.35
N GLY A 64 0.38 -2.18 -7.38
CA GLY A 64 -0.35 -1.45 -8.43
C GLY A 64 0.20 -1.74 -9.83
N ILE A 65 1.52 -1.76 -9.97
CA ILE A 65 2.20 -2.11 -11.23
C ILE A 65 1.95 -3.56 -11.60
N LEU A 66 2.06 -4.50 -10.65
CA LEU A 66 1.79 -5.92 -10.88
C LEU A 66 0.33 -6.16 -11.28
N LEU A 67 -0.62 -5.44 -10.68
CA LEU A 67 -2.06 -5.53 -10.99
C LEU A 67 -2.37 -5.14 -12.42
N VAL A 68 -1.73 -4.08 -12.93
CA VAL A 68 -1.94 -3.61 -14.31
C VAL A 68 -1.16 -4.47 -15.33
N TRP A 69 -0.12 -5.18 -14.88
CA TRP A 69 0.63 -6.11 -15.70
C TRP A 69 -0.12 -7.42 -16.00
N LEU A 70 -0.93 -7.90 -15.05
CA LEU A 70 -1.70 -9.14 -15.13
C LEU A 70 -2.82 -9.09 -16.18
#